data_AF-A0A2W6BAY1-F1
#
_entry.id   AF-A0A2W6BAY1-F1
#
_cell.length_a   1.000
_cell.length_b   1.000
_cell.length_c   1.000
_cell.angle_alpha   90.00
_cell.angle_beta   90.00
_cell.angle_gamma   90.00
#
_symmetry.space_group_name_H-M   'P 1'
#
loop_
_entity.id
_entity.type
_entity.pdbx_description
1 polymer ?
#
loop_
_entity_poly.entity_id
_entity_poly.type
_entity_poly.pdbx_seq_one_letter_code
_entity_poly.pdbx_strand_id
1 'polypeptide(L)' 'MTTAKFINYPTEWWHWSFGDRYWALLTGASVAIYGPV' A
#
# COMPACT_ATOMS: atom_id res chain seq x y z
N MET A 1 10.28 -9.26 15.13
CA MET A 1 9.87 -9.23 13.71
C MET A 1 8.70 -8.26 13.57
N THR A 2 8.76 -7.30 12.64
CA THR A 2 7.65 -6.37 12.35
C THR A 2 6.80 -6.90 11.21
N THR A 3 5.48 -6.90 11.37
CA THR A 3 4.53 -7.28 10.30
C THR A 3 4.40 -6.14 9.30
N ALA A 4 4.79 -6.38 8.05
CA ALA A 4 4.54 -5.44 6.95
C ALA A 4 3.06 -5.54 6.54
N LYS A 5 2.37 -4.39 6.51
CA LYS A 5 0.93 -4.29 6.23
C LYS A 5 0.63 -4.19 4.74
N PHE A 6 1.02 -5.21 3.97
CA PHE A 6 0.64 -5.29 2.55
C PHE A 6 -0.88 -5.36 2.40
N ILE A 7 -1.42 -4.73 1.37
CA ILE A 7 -2.83 -4.83 1.00
C ILE A 7 -2.95 -5.39 -0.42
N ASN A 8 -4.06 -6.06 -0.72
CA ASN A 8 -4.32 -6.58 -2.05
C ASN A 8 -4.94 -5.50 -2.95
N TYR A 9 -4.61 -5.53 -4.25
CA TYR A 9 -5.23 -4.68 -5.25
C TYR A 9 -6.48 -5.40 -5.80
N PRO A 10 -7.70 -4.96 -5.49
CA PRO A 10 -8.92 -5.72 -5.78
C PRO A 10 -9.19 -5.89 -7.28
N THR A 11 -8.64 -5.03 -8.14
CA THR A 11 -8.77 -5.16 -9.60
C THR A 11 -7.65 -6.01 -10.23
N GLU A 12 -6.61 -6.35 -9.47
CA GLU A 12 -5.48 -7.16 -9.92
C GLU A 12 -5.08 -8.11 -8.79
N TRP A 13 -5.76 -9.27 -8.70
CA TRP A 13 -5.73 -10.13 -7.50
C TRP A 13 -4.33 -10.66 -7.12
N TRP A 14 -3.41 -10.72 -8.08
CA TRP A 14 -2.01 -11.12 -7.86
C TRP A 14 -1.12 -9.97 -7.40
N HIS A 15 -1.65 -8.74 -7.28
CA HIS A 15 -0.91 -7.54 -6.92
C HIS A 15 -1.06 -7.22 -5.44
N TRP A 16 0.06 -6.92 -4.79
CA TRP A 16 0.11 -6.37 -3.44
C TRP A 16 0.72 -4.97 -3.46
N SER A 17 0.12 -4.09 -2.66
CA SER A 17 0.48 -2.69 -2.55
C SER A 17 1.03 -2.41 -1.15
N PHE A 18 2.14 -1.66 -1.08
CA PHE A 18 2.77 -1.22 0.15
C PHE A 18 3.49 0.11 -0.06
N GLY A 19 3.09 1.12 0.71
CA GLY A 19 3.77 2.40 0.76
C GLY A 19 3.44 3.35 -0.39
N ASP A 20 2.78 2.92 -1.46
CA ASP A 20 2.27 3.83 -2.48
C ASP A 20 0.98 4.57 -2.03
N ARG A 21 0.45 5.43 -2.91
CA ARG A 21 -0.73 6.26 -2.62
C ARG A 21 -2.00 5.45 -2.37
N TYR A 22 -2.16 4.32 -3.06
CA TYR A 22 -3.31 3.44 -2.90
C TYR A 22 -3.23 2.70 -1.56
N TRP A 23 -2.03 2.23 -1.19
CA TRP A 23 -1.77 1.70 0.14
C TRP A 23 -2.16 2.69 1.25
N ALA A 24 -1.73 3.95 1.14
CA ALA A 24 -2.04 4.96 2.13
C ALA A 24 -3.55 5.21 2.25
N LEU A 25 -4.26 5.30 1.12
CA LEU A 25 -5.71 5.48 1.09
C LEU A 25 -6.46 4.35 1.82
N LEU A 26 -6.15 3.10 1.50
CA LEU A 26 -6.88 1.95 2.06
C LEU A 26 -6.48 1.62 3.50
N THR A 27 -5.26 1.95 3.91
CA THR A 27 -4.82 1.73 5.30
C THR A 27 -5.11 2.92 6.23
N GLY A 28 -5.55 4.05 5.68
CA GLY A 28 -5.75 5.29 6.43
C GLY A 28 -4.44 5.95 6.87
N ALA A 29 -3.32 5.63 6.22
CA ALA A 29 -2.05 6.30 6.48
C ALA A 29 -2.14 7.76 6.02
N SER A 30 -1.56 8.68 6.80
CA SER A 30 -1.60 10.12 6.49
C SER A 30 -0.84 10.48 5.21
N VAL A 31 0.20 9.71 4.87
CA VAL A 31 1.04 9.91 3.69
C VAL A 31 1.49 8.57 3.10
N ALA A 32 1.76 8.57 1.79
CA ALA A 32 2.47 7.48 1.13
C ALA A 32 3.94 7.46 1.58
N ILE A 33 4.50 6.26 1.72
CA ILE A 33 5.93 6.02 2.01
C ILE A 33 6.77 6.30 0.77
N TYR A 34 6.27 5.91 -0.40
CA TYR A 34 6.94 6.05 -1.68
C TYR A 34 6.18 7.07 -2.55
N GLY A 35 6.93 8.02 -3.11
CA GLY A 35 6.47 9.01 -4.08
C GLY A 35 7.09 8.78 -5.45
N PRO A 36 6.66 9.55 -6.48
CA PRO A 36 7.35 9.55 -7.77
C PRO A 36 8.82 9.93 -7.61
N VAL A 37 9.69 9.28 -8.40
CA VAL A 37 11.11 9.60 -8.55
C VAL A 37 11.32 10.72 -9.56
#